data_AF-A0A917FZU2-F1
#
_entry.id   AF-A0A917FZU2-F1
#
_cell.length_a   1.000
_cell.length_b   1.000
_cell.length_c   1.000
_cell.angle_alpha   90.00
_cell.angle_beta   90.00
_cell.angle_gamma   90.00
#
_symmetry.space_group_name_H-M   'P 1'
#
loop_
_entity.id
_entity.type
_entity.pdbx_description
1 polymer ?
#
loop_
_entity_poly.entity_id
_entity_poly.type
_entity_poly.pdbx_seq_one_letter_code
_entity_poly.pdbx_strand_id
1 'polypeptide(L)' 'MFKKYEIYKTDKYNMLTVEVQGKTLIVREISDQWGEECHTFVSRPQMMHWAENRFRPESYVGKEQEREAIIKAFKEV' A
#
# COMPACT_ATOMS: atom_id res chain seq x y z
N MET A 1 -9.22 1.31 18.39
CA MET A 1 -8.93 1.83 17.03
C MET A 1 -7.62 1.22 16.59
N PHE A 2 -7.55 0.61 15.41
CA PHE A 2 -6.32 0.01 14.90
C PHE A 2 -5.35 1.08 14.43
N LYS A 3 -4.04 0.79 14.47
CA LYS A 3 -3.03 1.72 13.95
C LYS A 3 -3.16 1.76 12.43
N LYS A 4 -3.38 2.95 11.88
CA LYS A 4 -3.56 3.17 10.45
C LYS A 4 -2.39 3.97 9.90
N TYR A 5 -1.87 3.52 8.76
CA TYR A 5 -0.82 4.17 8.00
C TYR A 5 -1.37 4.55 6.63
N GLU A 6 -1.17 5.79 6.23
CA GLU A 6 -1.45 6.24 4.87
C GLU A 6 -0.19 6.03 4.03
N ILE A 7 -0.30 5.25 2.95
CA ILE A 7 0.82 5.00 2.05
C ILE A 7 0.84 6.06 0.96
N TYR A 8 -0.31 6.31 0.34
CA TYR A 8 -0.51 7.46 -0.52
C TYR A 8 -1.99 7.85 -0.54
N LYS A 9 -2.22 9.12 -0.88
CA LYS A 9 -3.55 9.66 -1.12
C LYS A 9 -3.47 10.80 -2.12
N THR A 10 -3.99 10.55 -3.31
CA THR A 10 -4.12 11.60 -4.32
C THR A 10 -5.42 12.36 -4.09
N ASP A 11 -6.50 11.65 -3.77
CA ASP A 11 -7.82 12.21 -3.50
C ASP A 11 -8.67 11.22 -2.67
N LYS A 12 -10.01 11.39 -2.65
CA LYS A 12 -10.92 10.51 -1.89
C LYS A 12 -11.17 9.15 -2.55
N TYR A 13 -10.93 9.04 -3.84
CA TYR A 13 -11.17 7.88 -4.69
C TYR A 13 -9.87 7.22 -5.16
N ASN A 14 -8.71 7.81 -4.86
CA ASN A 14 -7.38 7.23 -5.13
C ASN A 14 -6.51 7.30 -3.88
N MET A 15 -6.54 6.25 -3.07
CA MET A 15 -5.79 6.17 -1.82
C MET A 15 -5.44 4.74 -1.43
N LEU A 16 -4.31 4.57 -0.75
CA LEU A 16 -3.89 3.29 -0.20
C LEU A 16 -3.49 3.45 1.26
N THR A 17 -4.06 2.58 2.10
CA THR A 17 -3.82 2.60 3.55
C THR A 17 -3.55 1.21 4.09
N VAL A 18 -2.79 1.14 5.18
CA VAL A 18 -2.55 -0.11 5.92
C VAL A 18 -3.07 0.01 7.34
N GLU A 19 -3.90 -0.94 7.75
CA GLU A 19 -4.41 -1.06 9.11
C GLU A 19 -3.76 -2.26 9.80
N VAL A 20 -3.11 -2.02 10.94
CA VAL A 20 -2.48 -3.08 11.75
C VAL A 20 -3.49 -3.58 12.78
N GLN A 21 -3.98 -4.79 12.56
CA GLN A 21 -5.00 -5.45 13.37
C GLN A 21 -4.39 -6.60 14.20
N GLY A 22 -3.64 -6.23 15.24
CA GLY A 22 -2.92 -7.20 16.06
C GLY A 22 -1.81 -7.88 15.26
N LYS A 23 -2.06 -9.11 14.81
CA LYS A 23 -1.11 -9.93 14.04
C LYS A 23 -1.38 -9.93 12.54
N THR A 24 -2.47 -9.33 12.08
CA THR A 24 -2.77 -9.16 10.66
C THR A 24 -2.56 -7.72 10.22
N LEU A 25 -2.25 -7.54 8.94
CA LEU A 25 -2.18 -6.26 8.27
C LEU A 25 -3.22 -6.23 7.16
N ILE A 26 -4.04 -5.20 7.12
CA ILE A 26 -5.06 -5.01 6.09
C ILE A 26 -4.63 -3.85 5.21
N VAL A 27 -4.28 -4.12 3.96
CA VAL A 27 -4.05 -3.09 2.96
C VAL A 27 -5.39 -2.81 2.27
N ARG A 28 -5.85 -1.56 2.31
CA ARG A 28 -7.02 -1.10 1.58
C ARG A 28 -6.57 -0.14 0.49
N GLU A 29 -6.83 -0.51 -0.76
CA GLU A 29 -6.60 0.30 -1.96
C GLU A 29 -7.96 0.75 -2.51
N ILE A 30 -8.13 2.05 -2.69
CA ILE A 30 -9.31 2.63 -3.33
C ILE A 30 -8.82 3.25 -4.64
N SER A 31 -9.45 2.87 -5.74
CA SER A 31 -9.25 3.43 -7.08
C SER A 31 -10.59 3.75 -7.73
N ASP A 32 -10.68 4.91 -8.39
CA ASP A 32 -11.88 5.32 -9.12
C ASP A 32 -12.25 4.36 -10.26
N GLN A 33 -11.27 3.63 -10.81
CA GLN A 33 -11.47 2.69 -11.91
C GLN A 33 -11.95 1.31 -11.47
N TRP A 34 -11.57 0.86 -10.26
CA TRP A 34 -11.73 -0.53 -9.82
C TRP A 34 -12.47 -0.67 -8.47
N GLY A 35 -12.78 0.43 -7.81
CA GLY A 35 -13.43 0.46 -6.51
C GLY A 35 -12.45 0.23 -5.36
N GLU A 36 -12.93 -0.46 -4.31
CA GLU A 36 -12.14 -0.77 -3.12
C GLU A 36 -11.66 -2.23 -3.15
N GLU A 37 -10.36 -2.42 -3.04
CA GLU A 37 -9.73 -3.72 -2.84
C GLU A 37 -9.10 -3.80 -1.45
N CYS A 38 -9.23 -4.96 -0.81
CA CYS A 38 -8.64 -5.24 0.50
C CYS A 38 -7.75 -6.49 0.43
N HIS A 39 -6.51 -6.37 0.88
CA HIS A 39 -5.56 -7.47 0.99
C HIS A 39 -5.18 -7.71 2.45
N THR A 40 -5.35 -8.95 2.92
CA THR A 40 -5.01 -9.36 4.28
C THR A 40 -3.69 -10.11 4.30
N PHE A 41 -2.78 -9.67 5.15
CA PHE A 41 -1.47 -10.28 5.35
C PHE A 41 -1.31 -10.75 6.79
N VAL A 42 -0.60 -11.86 6.97
CA VAL A 42 -0.27 -12.41 8.30
C VAL A 42 1.12 -11.98 8.79
N SER A 43 1.88 -11.26 7.95
CA SER A 43 3.21 -10.77 8.31
C SER A 43 3.64 -9.58 7.44
N ARG A 44 4.54 -8.75 7.98
CA ARG A 44 5.15 -7.63 7.23
C ARG A 44 5.93 -8.09 5.99
N PRO A 45 6.75 -9.17 6.01
CA PRO A 45 7.44 -9.63 4.80
C PRO A 45 6.48 -10.02 3.67
N GLN A 46 5.33 -10.64 4.00
CA GLN A 46 4.32 -10.99 3.01
C GLN A 46 3.69 -9.73 2.38
N MET A 47 3.37 -8.73 3.20
CA MET A 47 2.87 -7.43 2.72
C MET A 47 3.91 -6.73 1.84
N MET A 48 5.18 -6.72 2.26
CA MET A 48 6.28 -6.13 1.49
C MET A 48 6.47 -6.83 0.15
N HIS A 49 6.40 -8.16 0.11
CA HIS A 49 6.49 -8.91 -1.13
C HIS A 49 5.33 -8.56 -2.08
N TRP A 50 4.11 -8.42 -1.56
CA TRP A 50 2.98 -7.93 -2.35
C TRP A 50 3.23 -6.50 -2.86
N ALA A 51 3.69 -5.58 -2.01
CA ALA A 51 3.96 -4.19 -2.39
C ALA A 51 5.01 -4.09 -3.50
N GLU A 52 6.12 -4.82 -3.40
CA GLU A 52 7.16 -4.83 -4.45
C GLU A 52 6.63 -5.40 -5.79
N ASN A 53 5.72 -6.38 -5.75
CA ASN A 53 5.09 -6.94 -6.95
C ASN A 53 4.01 -6.03 -7.55
N ARG A 54 3.30 -5.26 -6.72
CA ARG A 54 2.27 -4.29 -7.12
C ARG A 54 2.88 -3.02 -7.71
N PHE A 55 3.97 -2.54 -7.12
CA PHE A 55 4.69 -1.33 -7.49
C PHE A 55 5.98 -1.70 -8.22
N ARG A 56 5.86 -2.35 -9.38
CA ARG A 56 7.01 -2.80 -10.16
C ARG A 56 7.79 -1.62 -10.73
N PRO A 57 9.14 -1.63 -10.69
CA PRO A 57 9.95 -0.56 -11.27
C PRO A 57 9.61 -0.23 -12.73
N GLU A 58 9.28 -1.25 -13.52
CA GLU A 58 8.91 -1.12 -14.94
C GLU A 58 7.67 -0.25 -15.18
N SER A 59 6.72 -0.21 -14.23
CA SER A 59 5.51 0.60 -14.34
C SER A 59 5.71 2.05 -13.88
N TYR A 60 6.89 2.36 -13.34
CA TYR A 60 7.24 3.65 -12.72
C TYR A 60 8.44 4.33 -13.39
N VAL A 61 8.74 4.00 -14.66
CA VAL A 61 9.80 4.66 -15.44
C VAL A 61 9.47 6.16 -15.59
N GLY A 62 10.37 7.04 -15.13
CA GLY A 62 10.15 8.49 -15.08
C GLY A 62 9.41 8.96 -13.82
N LYS A 63 9.04 8.04 -12.92
CA LYS A 63 8.40 8.28 -11.63
C LYS A 63 9.04 7.46 -10.51
N GLU A 64 10.34 7.17 -10.61
CA GLU A 64 11.02 6.30 -9.64
C GLU A 64 10.93 6.81 -8.20
N GLN A 65 10.96 8.13 -8.01
CA GLN A 65 10.83 8.77 -6.70
C GLN A 65 9.47 8.50 -6.05
N GLU A 66 8.39 8.48 -6.84
CA GLU A 66 7.04 8.16 -6.37
C GLU A 66 6.99 6.72 -5.86
N ARG A 67 7.54 5.79 -6.65
CA ARG A 67 7.67 4.38 -6.26
C ARG A 67 8.48 4.24 -4.96
N GLU A 68 9.63 4.90 -4.87
CA GLU A 68 10.49 4.82 -3.69
C GLU A 68 9.77 5.33 -2.43
N ALA A 69 9.02 6.44 -2.54
CA ALA A 69 8.23 6.97 -1.45
C ALA A 69 7.14 5.98 -0.99
N ILE A 70 6.42 5.36 -1.94
CA ILE A 70 5.40 4.35 -1.64
C ILE A 70 6.02 3.15 -0.91
N ILE A 71 7.10 2.58 -1.45
CA ILE A 71 7.78 1.43 -0.85
C ILE A 71 8.36 1.78 0.52
N LYS A 72 8.91 2.98 0.69
CA LYS A 72 9.40 3.45 1.99
C LYS A 72 8.27 3.54 3.02
N ALA A 73 7.11 4.08 2.65
CA ALA A 73 5.95 4.15 3.53
C ALA A 73 5.52 2.75 4.00
N PHE A 74 5.53 1.73 3.13
CA PHE A 74 5.26 0.35 3.54
C PHE A 74 6.28 -0.22 4.53
N LYS A 75 7.56 0.18 4.42
CA LYS A 75 8.62 -0.25 5.36
C LYS A 75 8.44 0.36 6.76
N GLU A 76 7.79 1.52 6.86
CA GLU A 76 7.54 2.24 8.11
C GLU A 76 6.27 1.77 8.85
N VAL A 77 5.41 0.99 8.19
CA VAL A 77 4.24 0.30 8.80
C VAL A 77 4.72 -0.64 9.89
#